data_AF-A0A6M1NTL2-F1
#
_entry.id   AF-A0A6M1NTL2-F1
#
_cell.length_a   1.000
_cell.length_b   1.000
_cell.length_c   1.000
_cell.angle_alpha   90.00
_cell.angle_beta   90.00
_cell.angle_gamma   90.00
#
_symmetry.space_group_name_H-M   'P 1'
#
loop_
_entity.id
_entity.type
_entity.pdbx_description
1 polymer ?
#
loop_
_entity_poly.entity_id
_entity_poly.type
_entity_poly.pdbx_seq_one_letter_code
_entity_poly.pdbx_strand_id
1 'polypeptide(L)'
;MIVLLYVLDEVMGNNRHSYSNSISQLELAFTSLSSERIQRIIKKLYHEHSITLSEEDVKYYLNIYRIEAKSSTANNLLLETQSIKSIDNNHEKSEQHFKNCGLIFLHSYWNELFNRCDLLDVKAFKDVESQIKAIYLLHYLATFQTEAEEDEFQFLKILVGLKEELFIPPIFKLNENEKKLCKFLLENLIKEWAILKSTSIETVQHNFLQRNGVIKIEDRTIDIYLEKSAFDVLLDHFPYNYSLIKLKRLDKLLCVVL
;
A
#
# COMPACT_ATOMS: atom_id res chain seq x y z
N MET A 1 -6.28 -3.13 -6.01
CA MET A 1 -7.09 -2.84 -7.22
C MET A 1 -6.68 -3.68 -8.43
N ILE A 2 -5.40 -3.69 -8.84
CA ILE A 2 -4.94 -4.43 -10.04
C ILE A 2 -5.25 -5.94 -9.98
N VAL A 3 -4.92 -6.62 -8.87
CA VAL A 3 -5.26 -8.05 -8.71
C VAL A 3 -6.76 -8.28 -8.88
N LEU A 4 -7.58 -7.46 -8.23
CA LEU A 4 -9.04 -7.50 -8.36
C LEU A 4 -9.50 -7.29 -9.81
N LEU A 5 -8.91 -6.34 -10.55
CA LEU A 5 -9.26 -6.10 -11.95
C LEU A 5 -8.99 -7.32 -12.83
N TYR A 6 -7.84 -8.00 -12.66
CA TYR A 6 -7.54 -9.22 -13.41
C TYR A 6 -8.43 -10.39 -13.01
N VAL A 7 -8.75 -10.50 -11.72
CA VAL A 7 -9.70 -11.51 -11.25
C VAL A 7 -11.09 -11.24 -11.86
N LEU A 8 -11.55 -9.99 -11.84
CA LEU A 8 -12.82 -9.58 -12.44
C LEU A 8 -12.82 -9.85 -13.95
N ASP A 9 -11.77 -9.49 -14.68
CA ASP A 9 -11.69 -9.78 -16.12
C ASP A 9 -11.72 -11.29 -16.40
N GLU A 10 -11.00 -12.10 -15.62
CA GLU A 10 -11.01 -13.55 -15.80
C GLU A 10 -12.35 -14.17 -15.41
N VAL A 11 -13.04 -13.63 -14.40
CA VAL A 11 -14.36 -14.06 -13.91
C VAL A 11 -15.49 -13.69 -14.87
N MET A 12 -15.47 -12.44 -15.36
CA MET A 12 -16.57 -11.81 -16.10
C MET A 12 -16.50 -12.04 -17.61
N GLY A 13 -15.32 -12.33 -18.16
CA GLY A 13 -15.12 -12.45 -19.61
C GLY A 13 -15.58 -11.20 -20.38
N ASN A 14 -16.17 -11.37 -21.57
CA ASN A 14 -16.70 -10.27 -22.39
C ASN A 14 -18.02 -9.66 -21.87
N ASN A 15 -18.61 -10.17 -20.78
CA ASN A 15 -19.90 -9.70 -20.24
C ASN A 15 -19.73 -8.68 -19.11
N ARG A 16 -18.95 -7.61 -19.37
CA ARG A 16 -18.69 -6.52 -18.39
C ARG A 16 -19.96 -5.82 -17.87
N HIS A 17 -21.07 -5.89 -18.61
CA HIS A 17 -22.32 -5.21 -18.26
C HIS A 17 -23.32 -6.02 -17.41
N SER A 18 -23.08 -7.31 -17.15
CA SER A 18 -24.10 -8.18 -16.54
C SER A 18 -24.06 -8.28 -15.00
N TYR A 19 -22.98 -7.83 -14.33
CA TYR A 19 -22.80 -8.05 -12.89
C TYR A 19 -22.70 -6.76 -12.08
N SER A 20 -23.22 -5.64 -12.57
CA SER A 20 -23.15 -4.38 -11.82
C SER A 20 -23.91 -4.40 -10.49
N ASN A 21 -24.81 -5.37 -10.24
CA ASN A 21 -25.85 -5.18 -9.22
C ASN A 21 -26.00 -6.28 -8.14
N SER A 22 -25.08 -7.24 -7.97
CA SER A 22 -25.11 -8.04 -6.72
C SER A 22 -23.75 -8.57 -6.30
N ILE A 23 -23.29 -8.10 -5.13
CA ILE A 23 -22.10 -8.62 -4.41
C ILE A 23 -22.17 -10.15 -4.30
N SER A 24 -23.37 -10.71 -4.12
CA SER A 24 -23.63 -12.14 -4.02
C SER A 24 -23.22 -12.94 -5.28
N GLN A 25 -23.37 -12.37 -6.47
CA GLN A 25 -22.95 -13.04 -7.71
C GLN A 25 -21.44 -12.97 -7.91
N LEU A 26 -20.80 -11.85 -7.53
CA LEU A 26 -19.34 -11.75 -7.50
C LEU A 26 -18.73 -12.74 -6.48
N GLU A 27 -19.38 -12.95 -5.33
CA GLU A 27 -18.95 -13.92 -4.32
C GLU A 27 -18.98 -15.38 -4.83
N LEU A 28 -20.07 -15.78 -5.49
CA LEU A 28 -20.17 -17.12 -6.11
C LEU A 28 -19.12 -17.31 -7.20
N ALA A 29 -18.83 -16.24 -7.94
CA ALA A 29 -17.85 -16.28 -9.02
C ALA A 29 -16.40 -16.32 -8.51
N PHE A 30 -16.10 -15.65 -7.38
CA PHE A 30 -14.79 -15.72 -6.73
C PHE A 30 -14.53 -17.07 -6.05
N THR A 31 -15.55 -17.65 -5.42
CA THR A 31 -15.44 -18.96 -4.76
C THR A 31 -15.33 -20.13 -5.75
N SER A 32 -15.79 -19.93 -6.99
CA SER A 32 -15.72 -20.93 -8.08
C SER A 32 -14.51 -20.77 -9.01
N LEU A 33 -13.54 -19.91 -8.67
CA LEU A 33 -12.28 -19.80 -9.43
C LEU A 33 -11.46 -21.09 -9.30
N SER A 34 -11.51 -21.91 -10.34
CA SER A 34 -10.63 -23.07 -10.50
C SER A 34 -9.15 -22.66 -10.44
N SER A 35 -8.28 -23.51 -9.88
CA SER A 35 -6.82 -23.27 -9.82
C SER A 35 -6.23 -22.88 -11.18
N GLU A 36 -6.68 -23.47 -12.29
CA GLU A 36 -6.23 -23.11 -13.65
C GLU A 36 -6.47 -21.63 -14.03
N ARG A 37 -7.61 -21.06 -13.60
CA ARG A 37 -7.93 -19.65 -13.84
C ARG A 37 -7.10 -18.74 -12.94
N ILE A 38 -6.86 -19.14 -11.69
CA ILE A 38 -5.97 -18.42 -10.78
C ILE A 38 -4.55 -18.40 -11.35
N GLN A 39 -4.05 -19.53 -11.87
CA GLN A 39 -2.74 -19.60 -12.51
C GLN A 39 -2.65 -18.71 -13.76
N ARG A 40 -3.73 -18.59 -14.55
CA ARG A 40 -3.81 -17.62 -15.66
C ARG A 40 -3.70 -16.17 -15.17
N ILE A 41 -4.43 -15.82 -14.11
CA ILE A 41 -4.37 -14.49 -13.48
C ILE A 41 -2.94 -14.20 -13.00
N ILE A 42 -2.34 -15.12 -12.26
CA ILE A 42 -0.97 -14.99 -11.75
C ILE A 42 0.02 -14.80 -12.91
N LYS A 43 -0.10 -15.60 -13.97
CA LYS A 43 0.79 -15.51 -15.14
C LYS A 43 0.63 -14.16 -15.85
N LYS A 44 -0.59 -13.66 -16.01
CA LYS A 44 -0.86 -12.34 -16.59
C LYS A 44 -0.29 -11.22 -15.70
N LEU A 45 -0.55 -11.27 -14.40
CA LEU A 45 -0.02 -10.31 -13.42
C LEU A 45 1.52 -10.30 -13.41
N TYR A 46 2.15 -11.46 -13.52
CA TYR A 46 3.60 -11.55 -13.64
C TYR A 46 4.12 -10.98 -14.97
N HIS A 47 3.45 -11.27 -16.09
CA HIS A 47 3.87 -10.82 -17.40
C HIS A 47 3.73 -9.29 -17.55
N GLU A 48 2.53 -8.76 -17.30
CA GLU A 48 2.16 -7.37 -17.53
C GLU A 48 2.63 -6.44 -16.41
N HIS A 49 2.68 -6.95 -15.18
CA HIS A 49 2.96 -6.14 -14.00
C HIS A 49 4.12 -6.62 -13.16
N SER A 50 4.75 -7.76 -13.48
CA SER A 50 5.88 -8.31 -12.70
C SER A 50 5.51 -8.65 -11.26
N ILE A 51 4.22 -8.87 -11.04
CA ILE A 51 3.70 -9.20 -9.73
C ILE A 51 3.74 -10.71 -9.60
N THR A 52 4.63 -11.20 -8.73
CA THR A 52 4.67 -12.61 -8.35
C THR A 52 3.68 -12.85 -7.21
N LEU A 53 2.68 -13.68 -7.46
CA LEU A 53 1.69 -14.12 -6.47
C LEU A 53 1.58 -15.64 -6.53
N SER A 54 1.42 -16.26 -5.38
CA SER A 54 0.96 -17.63 -5.26
C SER A 54 -0.56 -17.71 -5.42
N GLU A 55 -1.09 -18.91 -5.64
CA GLU A 55 -2.53 -19.13 -5.66
C GLU A 55 -3.18 -18.77 -4.31
N GLU A 56 -2.46 -18.98 -3.21
CA GLU A 56 -2.92 -18.64 -1.88
C GLU A 56 -2.96 -17.12 -1.66
N ASP A 57 -2.02 -16.36 -2.23
CA ASP A 57 -2.03 -14.89 -2.16
C ASP A 57 -3.25 -14.31 -2.87
N VAL A 58 -3.62 -14.88 -4.02
CA VAL A 58 -4.84 -14.47 -4.76
C VAL A 58 -6.09 -14.79 -3.93
N LYS A 59 -6.16 -15.97 -3.32
CA LYS A 59 -7.28 -16.35 -2.45
C LYS A 59 -7.37 -15.44 -1.22
N TYR A 60 -6.23 -15.11 -0.61
CA TYR A 60 -6.16 -14.19 0.51
C TYR A 60 -6.63 -12.79 0.12
N TYR A 61 -6.14 -12.26 -1.01
CA TYR A 61 -6.55 -10.97 -1.56
C TYR A 61 -8.07 -10.88 -1.75
N LEU A 62 -8.67 -11.94 -2.29
CA LEU A 62 -10.12 -12.01 -2.50
C LEU A 62 -10.90 -12.12 -1.19
N ASN A 63 -10.37 -12.83 -0.19
CA ASN A 63 -11.03 -12.92 1.11
C ASN A 63 -11.06 -11.57 1.84
N ILE A 64 -9.97 -10.79 1.79
CA ILE A 64 -9.93 -9.43 2.36
C ILE A 64 -10.92 -8.52 1.63
N TYR A 65 -10.88 -8.49 0.29
CA TYR A 65 -11.83 -7.69 -0.49
C TYR A 65 -13.29 -8.08 -0.19
N ARG A 66 -13.57 -9.37 0.02
CA ARG A 66 -14.90 -9.84 0.44
C ARG A 66 -15.32 -9.26 1.79
N ILE A 67 -14.41 -9.21 2.76
CA ILE A 67 -14.68 -8.65 4.09
C ILE A 67 -14.97 -7.15 3.97
N GLU A 68 -14.17 -6.41 3.19
CA GLU A 68 -14.35 -4.98 2.95
C GLU A 68 -15.66 -4.67 2.21
N ALA A 69 -16.00 -5.42 1.16
CA ALA A 69 -17.26 -5.23 0.43
C ALA A 69 -18.49 -5.50 1.32
N LYS A 70 -18.38 -6.48 2.23
CA LYS A 70 -19.42 -6.76 3.23
C LYS A 70 -19.53 -5.66 4.26
N SER A 71 -18.40 -5.13 4.75
CA SER A 71 -18.42 -4.02 5.72
C SER A 71 -18.94 -2.73 5.08
N SER A 72 -18.63 -2.43 3.82
CA SER A 72 -19.21 -1.28 3.11
C SER A 72 -20.72 -1.40 2.90
N THR A 73 -21.24 -2.63 2.71
CA THR A 73 -22.70 -2.88 2.61
C THR A 73 -23.37 -2.84 3.99
N ALA A 74 -22.69 -3.34 5.01
CA ALA A 74 -23.16 -3.34 6.39
C ALA A 74 -23.10 -1.93 7.02
N ASN A 75 -22.17 -1.06 6.61
CA ASN A 75 -22.06 0.32 7.07
C ASN A 75 -23.26 1.19 6.64
N ASN A 76 -23.98 0.83 5.57
CA ASN A 76 -25.28 1.44 5.23
C ASN A 76 -26.44 0.99 6.14
N LEU A 77 -26.23 -0.03 6.98
CA LEU A 77 -27.22 -0.63 7.89
C LEU A 77 -26.83 -0.53 9.38
N LEU A 78 -25.60 -0.09 9.70
CA LEU A 78 -25.01 -0.15 11.05
C LEU A 78 -24.84 1.22 11.74
N LEU A 79 -25.53 2.27 11.28
CA LEU A 79 -25.61 3.54 12.03
C LEU A 79 -26.53 3.48 13.26
N GLU A 80 -27.20 2.35 13.54
CA GLU A 80 -28.15 2.22 14.66
C GLU A 80 -27.74 1.33 15.84
N THR A 81 -26.57 0.70 15.89
CA THR A 81 -26.19 -0.11 17.07
C THR A 81 -24.75 0.10 17.51
N GLN A 82 -24.62 0.97 18.51
CA GLN A 82 -23.39 1.31 19.22
C GLN A 82 -22.74 0.12 19.97
N SER A 83 -21.45 0.32 20.29
CA SER A 83 -20.84 0.06 21.61
C SER A 83 -20.28 -1.33 22.00
N ILE A 84 -18.93 -1.37 22.06
CA ILE A 84 -18.05 -1.93 23.11
C ILE A 84 -17.83 -3.47 23.13
N LYS A 85 -16.57 -3.93 22.89
CA LYS A 85 -15.65 -4.47 23.94
C LYS A 85 -14.29 -4.95 23.40
N SER A 86 -13.26 -4.35 24.01
CA SER A 86 -11.83 -4.70 24.06
C SER A 86 -11.56 -6.02 24.76
N ILE A 87 -10.53 -6.75 24.32
CA ILE A 87 -9.79 -7.71 25.15
C ILE A 87 -8.29 -7.65 24.78
N ASP A 88 -7.48 -7.32 25.79
CA ASP A 88 -6.02 -7.41 25.84
C ASP A 88 -5.53 -8.87 25.86
N ASN A 89 -4.30 -9.12 25.39
CA ASN A 89 -3.27 -9.78 26.21
C ASN A 89 -1.90 -9.85 25.51
N ASN A 90 -0.96 -9.11 26.09
CA ASN A 90 0.48 -9.33 26.31
C ASN A 90 1.20 -10.53 25.63
N HIS A 91 2.20 -10.18 24.81
CA HIS A 91 3.53 -10.76 24.86
C HIS A 91 4.56 -9.66 24.58
N GLU A 92 5.28 -9.20 25.61
CA GLU A 92 6.40 -8.26 25.47
C GLU A 92 7.60 -8.95 24.80
N LYS A 93 7.54 -9.04 23.47
CA LYS A 93 8.70 -8.66 22.65
C LYS A 93 8.62 -7.14 22.57
N SER A 94 9.71 -6.42 22.84
CA SER A 94 9.74 -4.96 22.63
C SER A 94 9.24 -4.68 21.21
N GLU A 95 8.02 -4.17 21.07
CA GLU A 95 7.46 -3.87 19.76
C GLU A 95 8.33 -2.76 19.15
N GLN A 96 9.03 -3.09 18.07
CA GLN A 96 9.85 -2.12 17.37
C GLN A 96 8.91 -1.17 16.64
N HIS A 97 8.96 0.10 17.03
CA HIS A 97 8.24 1.17 16.37
C HIS A 97 9.08 1.70 15.22
N PHE A 98 8.43 1.83 14.07
CA PHE A 98 9.02 2.36 12.85
C PHE A 98 8.40 3.72 12.55
N LYS A 99 9.23 4.67 12.09
CA LYS A 99 8.79 6.01 11.69
C LYS A 99 8.27 6.04 10.26
N ASN A 100 7.42 7.02 9.96
CA ASN A 100 6.93 7.31 8.61
C ASN A 100 6.23 6.12 7.92
N CYS A 101 5.65 5.19 8.69
CA CYS A 101 4.89 4.04 8.19
C CYS A 101 3.70 4.44 7.31
N GLY A 102 3.13 5.61 7.59
CA GLY A 102 2.09 6.23 6.80
C GLY A 102 2.43 6.50 5.33
N LEU A 103 3.71 6.49 4.95
CA LEU A 103 4.13 6.57 3.54
C LEU A 103 3.49 5.50 2.66
N ILE A 104 3.04 4.39 3.23
CA ILE A 104 2.33 3.32 2.53
C ILE A 104 1.11 3.82 1.73
N PHE A 105 0.49 4.93 2.14
CA PHE A 105 -0.61 5.55 1.38
C PHE A 105 -0.18 6.05 0.00
N LEU A 106 1.11 6.32 -0.22
CA LEU A 106 1.67 6.75 -1.52
C LEU A 106 2.10 5.59 -2.43
N HIS A 107 1.80 4.33 -2.08
CA HIS A 107 2.25 3.16 -2.83
C HIS A 107 1.91 3.19 -4.33
N SER A 108 0.78 3.80 -4.71
CA SER A 108 0.34 3.93 -6.10
C SER A 108 1.30 4.75 -6.96
N TYR A 109 2.01 5.71 -6.37
CA TYR A 109 2.95 6.60 -7.09
C TYR A 109 4.40 6.09 -7.11
N TRP A 110 4.77 5.13 -6.25
CA TRP A 110 6.17 4.72 -6.11
C TRP A 110 6.78 4.14 -7.39
N ASN A 111 5.99 3.45 -8.21
CA ASN A 111 6.49 2.96 -9.50
C ASN A 111 6.77 4.12 -10.47
N GLU A 112 5.87 5.10 -10.58
CA GLU A 112 6.08 6.27 -11.43
C GLU A 112 7.30 7.07 -10.95
N LEU A 113 7.36 7.35 -9.64
CA LEU A 113 8.47 8.10 -9.02
C LEU A 113 9.82 7.48 -9.37
N PHE A 114 10.01 6.19 -9.12
CA PHE A 114 11.31 5.54 -9.34
C PHE A 114 11.65 5.39 -10.82
N ASN A 115 10.65 5.21 -11.70
CA ASN A 115 10.87 5.20 -13.15
C ASN A 115 11.31 6.58 -13.66
N ARG A 116 10.65 7.65 -13.23
CA ARG A 116 10.96 9.03 -13.67
C ARG A 116 12.30 9.53 -13.12
N CYS A 117 12.75 8.98 -12.00
CA CYS A 117 14.07 9.20 -11.44
C CYS A 117 15.14 8.23 -11.99
N ASP A 118 14.79 7.38 -12.96
CA ASP A 118 15.71 6.45 -13.63
C ASP A 118 16.40 5.47 -12.65
N LEU A 119 15.65 4.97 -11.65
CA LEU A 119 16.18 4.09 -10.59
C LEU A 119 15.95 2.60 -10.86
N LEU A 120 15.07 2.28 -11.81
CA LEU A 120 14.67 0.91 -12.10
C LEU A 120 15.29 0.44 -13.43
N ASP A 121 15.74 -0.81 -13.46
CA ASP A 121 15.98 -1.54 -14.70
C ASP A 121 14.97 -2.67 -14.83
N VAL A 122 14.18 -2.61 -15.91
CA VAL A 122 13.05 -3.49 -16.22
C VAL A 122 12.00 -3.54 -15.08
N LYS A 123 12.30 -4.21 -13.97
CA LYS A 123 11.37 -4.56 -12.89
C LYS A 123 11.97 -4.42 -11.48
N ALA A 124 13.28 -4.19 -11.35
CA ALA A 124 13.99 -4.07 -10.08
C ALA A 124 14.81 -2.78 -10.03
N PHE A 125 15.35 -2.44 -8.86
CA PHE A 125 16.33 -1.37 -8.77
C PHE A 125 17.62 -1.75 -9.52
N LYS A 126 18.25 -0.78 -10.18
CA LYS A 126 19.48 -0.97 -10.96
C LYS A 126 20.63 -1.49 -10.08
N ASP A 127 20.74 -0.91 -8.90
CA ASP A 127 21.82 -1.14 -7.94
C ASP A 127 21.41 -0.64 -6.54
N VAL A 128 22.31 -0.81 -5.58
CA VAL A 128 22.14 -0.37 -4.19
C VAL A 128 22.03 1.16 -4.10
N GLU A 129 22.75 1.91 -4.93
CA GLU A 129 22.68 3.37 -4.94
C GLU A 129 21.28 3.87 -5.34
N SER A 130 20.65 3.18 -6.29
CA SER A 130 19.26 3.42 -6.71
C SER A 130 18.25 3.11 -5.61
N GLN A 131 18.48 2.06 -4.82
CA GLN A 131 17.67 1.78 -3.61
C GLN A 131 17.83 2.87 -2.55
N ILE A 132 19.07 3.31 -2.29
CA ILE A 132 19.36 4.41 -1.35
C ILE A 132 18.67 5.70 -1.81
N LYS A 133 18.81 6.07 -3.09
CA LYS A 133 18.11 7.24 -3.64
C LYS A 133 16.59 7.11 -3.52
N ALA A 134 16.04 5.93 -3.75
CA ALA A 134 14.61 5.68 -3.58
C ALA A 134 14.15 5.90 -2.13
N ILE A 135 14.93 5.43 -1.14
CA ILE A 135 14.67 5.70 0.27
C ILE A 135 14.64 7.21 0.53
N TYR A 136 15.59 7.96 -0.02
CA TYR A 136 15.60 9.42 0.11
C TYR A 136 14.44 10.13 -0.57
N LEU A 137 13.99 9.66 -1.73
CA LEU A 137 12.79 10.18 -2.38
C LEU A 137 11.53 9.94 -1.53
N LEU A 138 11.42 8.75 -0.93
CA LEU A 138 10.32 8.39 -0.02
C LEU A 138 10.37 9.22 1.28
N HIS A 139 11.55 9.40 1.86
CA HIS A 139 11.74 10.29 3.02
C HIS A 139 11.32 11.72 2.67
N TYR A 140 11.80 12.25 1.56
CA TYR A 140 11.45 13.60 1.12
C TYR A 140 9.94 13.76 0.85
N LEU A 141 9.24 12.71 0.38
CA LEU A 141 7.78 12.72 0.26
C LEU A 141 7.08 12.88 1.61
N ALA A 142 7.62 12.28 2.69
CA ALA A 142 7.05 12.42 4.03
C ALA A 142 7.43 13.72 4.73
N THR A 143 8.63 14.26 4.50
CA THR A 143 9.20 15.30 5.38
C THR A 143 9.62 16.58 4.67
N PHE A 144 9.77 16.56 3.35
CA PHE A 144 10.51 17.57 2.59
C PHE A 144 11.94 17.85 3.10
N GLN A 145 12.53 16.89 3.82
CA GLN A 145 13.91 16.96 4.30
C GLN A 145 14.81 16.02 3.49
N THR A 146 16.08 16.41 3.35
CA THR A 146 17.13 15.61 2.68
C THR A 146 18.15 15.05 3.67
N GLU A 147 17.85 15.18 4.95
CA GLU A 147 18.61 14.66 6.08
C GLU A 147 17.64 13.80 6.90
N ALA A 148 18.12 12.67 7.40
CA ALA A 148 17.36 11.81 8.30
C ALA A 148 18.32 10.98 9.15
N GLU A 149 17.80 10.49 10.26
CA GLU A 149 18.48 9.49 11.09
C GLU A 149 18.19 8.07 10.58
N GLU A 150 19.05 7.13 10.98
CA GLU A 150 18.97 5.74 10.54
C GLU A 150 17.64 5.07 10.92
N ASP A 151 17.04 5.48 12.03
CA ASP A 151 15.76 4.96 12.52
C ASP A 151 14.57 5.37 11.62
N GLU A 152 14.67 6.52 10.94
CA GLU A 152 13.68 6.97 9.95
C GLU A 152 13.70 6.15 8.66
N PHE A 153 14.80 5.47 8.36
CA PHE A 153 14.96 4.68 7.16
C PHE A 153 14.55 3.23 7.30
N GLN A 154 14.36 2.72 8.52
CA GLN A 154 14.12 1.29 8.76
C GLN A 154 12.90 0.76 7.98
N PHE A 155 11.78 1.46 8.03
CA PHE A 155 10.60 1.09 7.24
C PHE A 155 10.85 1.23 5.74
N LEU A 156 11.56 2.28 5.32
CA LEU A 156 11.83 2.55 3.91
C LEU A 156 12.72 1.47 3.30
N LYS A 157 13.70 0.94 4.05
CA LYS A 157 14.52 -0.22 3.67
C LYS A 157 13.65 -1.43 3.34
N ILE A 158 12.67 -1.72 4.19
CA ILE A 158 11.71 -2.81 3.97
C ILE A 158 10.96 -2.58 2.66
N LEU A 159 10.46 -1.37 2.41
CA LEU A 159 9.69 -1.05 1.20
C LEU A 159 10.49 -1.19 -0.10
N VAL A 160 11.78 -0.84 -0.09
CA VAL A 160 12.65 -0.93 -1.27
C VAL A 160 13.39 -2.26 -1.39
N GLY A 161 13.22 -3.17 -0.42
CA GLY A 161 13.91 -4.47 -0.38
C GLY A 161 15.42 -4.35 -0.12
N LEU A 162 15.84 -3.33 0.65
CA LEU A 162 17.22 -3.16 1.08
C LEU A 162 17.44 -3.90 2.41
N LYS A 163 18.59 -4.55 2.56
CA LYS A 163 18.94 -5.27 3.79
C LYS A 163 19.00 -4.30 4.98
N GLU A 164 18.48 -4.73 6.13
CA GLU A 164 18.38 -3.89 7.32
C GLU A 164 19.77 -3.43 7.82
N GLU A 165 20.78 -4.29 7.72
CA GLU A 165 22.13 -4.01 8.21
C GLU A 165 22.92 -3.02 7.33
N LEU A 166 22.38 -2.67 6.15
CA LEU A 166 23.08 -1.77 5.24
C LEU A 166 22.95 -0.32 5.70
N PHE A 167 24.06 0.27 6.10
CA PHE A 167 24.11 1.68 6.52
C PHE A 167 23.72 2.62 5.37
N ILE A 168 22.83 3.56 5.64
CA ILE A 168 22.46 4.60 4.70
C ILE A 168 23.22 5.87 5.09
N PRO A 169 23.93 6.53 4.15
CA PRO A 169 24.55 7.83 4.44
C PRO A 169 23.51 8.78 5.03
N PRO A 170 23.81 9.63 6.02
CA PRO A 170 22.81 10.50 6.66
C PRO A 170 22.34 11.65 5.76
N ILE A 171 23.10 11.95 4.71
CA ILE A 171 22.78 12.98 3.73
C ILE A 171 22.89 12.38 2.33
N PHE A 172 21.87 12.61 1.51
CA PHE A 172 21.88 12.28 0.10
C PHE A 172 21.25 13.40 -0.71
N LYS A 173 21.95 13.83 -1.75
CA LYS A 173 21.56 15.00 -2.52
C LYS A 173 20.50 14.66 -3.55
N LEU A 174 19.26 15.06 -3.29
CA LEU A 174 18.22 15.13 -4.32
C LEU A 174 18.36 16.40 -5.15
N ASN A 175 18.23 16.27 -6.47
CA ASN A 175 18.24 17.42 -7.37
C ASN A 175 16.86 18.14 -7.38
N GLU A 176 16.82 19.35 -7.90
CA GLU A 176 15.60 20.17 -7.88
C GLU A 176 14.45 19.59 -8.72
N ASN A 177 14.75 18.80 -9.76
CA ASN A 177 13.71 18.14 -10.55
C ASN A 177 13.08 16.98 -9.78
N GLU A 178 13.88 16.21 -9.04
CA GLU A 178 13.42 15.13 -8.15
C GLU A 178 12.51 15.69 -7.04
N LYS A 179 12.92 16.79 -6.39
CA LYS A 179 12.09 17.46 -5.35
C LYS A 179 10.78 17.99 -5.91
N LYS A 180 10.81 18.63 -7.09
CA LYS A 180 9.61 19.09 -7.80
C LYS A 180 8.68 17.94 -8.15
N LEU A 181 9.23 16.79 -8.55
CA LEU A 181 8.44 15.59 -8.81
C LEU A 181 7.74 15.09 -7.55
N CYS A 182 8.44 15.01 -6.41
CA CYS A 182 7.82 14.63 -5.14
C CYS A 182 6.67 15.57 -4.76
N LYS A 183 6.88 16.89 -4.86
CA LYS A 183 5.83 17.89 -4.60
C LYS A 183 4.64 17.71 -5.54
N PHE A 184 4.88 17.51 -6.82
CA PHE A 184 3.84 17.28 -7.82
C PHE A 184 3.00 16.03 -7.52
N LEU A 185 3.62 14.93 -7.08
CA LEU A 185 2.89 13.72 -6.70
C LEU A 185 1.98 13.95 -5.48
N LEU A 186 2.43 14.70 -4.48
CA LEU A 186 1.63 15.05 -3.30
C LEU A 186 0.45 15.97 -3.67
N GLU A 187 0.67 16.94 -4.57
CA GLU A 187 -0.39 17.80 -5.11
C GLU A 187 -1.46 16.97 -5.86
N ASN A 188 -1.04 15.97 -6.64
CA ASN A 188 -1.96 15.06 -7.32
C ASN A 188 -2.75 14.20 -6.33
N LEU A 189 -2.09 13.65 -5.29
CA LEU A 189 -2.80 12.89 -4.26
C LEU A 189 -3.90 13.74 -3.60
N ILE A 190 -3.59 14.98 -3.21
CA ILE A 190 -4.57 15.87 -2.58
C ILE A 190 -5.74 16.15 -3.52
N LYS A 191 -5.46 16.38 -4.80
CA LYS A 191 -6.49 16.62 -5.81
C LYS A 191 -7.40 15.40 -6.02
N GLU A 192 -6.84 14.20 -6.00
CA GLU A 192 -7.59 12.94 -6.17
C GLU A 192 -8.36 12.57 -4.90
N TRP A 193 -7.83 12.89 -3.73
CA TRP A 193 -8.47 12.70 -2.43
C TRP A 193 -9.42 13.87 -2.11
N ALA A 194 -10.50 13.96 -2.90
CA ALA A 194 -11.39 15.13 -2.98
C ALA A 194 -11.89 15.70 -1.62
N ILE A 195 -12.04 14.87 -0.59
CA ILE A 195 -12.47 15.32 0.75
C ILE A 195 -11.45 16.25 1.42
N LEU A 196 -10.16 16.15 1.06
CA LEU A 196 -9.11 17.01 1.59
C LEU A 196 -9.24 18.46 1.12
N LYS A 197 -9.97 18.75 0.04
CA LYS A 197 -10.20 20.12 -0.47
C LYS A 197 -8.88 20.91 -0.59
N SER A 198 -8.74 21.99 0.19
CA SER A 198 -7.58 22.89 0.17
C SER A 198 -6.56 22.58 1.29
N THR A 199 -6.55 21.34 1.80
CA THR A 199 -5.54 20.88 2.78
C THR A 199 -4.13 21.05 2.20
N SER A 200 -3.20 21.57 3.00
CA SER A 200 -1.82 21.75 2.57
C SER A 200 -1.05 20.42 2.51
N ILE A 201 0.03 20.37 1.74
CA ILE A 201 0.90 19.19 1.64
C ILE A 201 1.47 18.82 3.02
N GLU A 202 1.91 19.83 3.77
CA GLU A 202 2.48 19.66 5.11
C GLU A 202 1.46 19.05 6.07
N THR A 203 0.18 19.41 5.93
CA THR A 203 -0.90 18.83 6.72
C THR A 203 -1.14 17.36 6.36
N VAL A 204 -1.04 17.00 5.08
CA VAL A 204 -1.13 15.59 4.65
C VAL A 204 0.07 14.79 5.14
N GLN A 205 1.27 15.35 5.00
CA GLN A 205 2.51 14.76 5.49
C GLN A 205 2.40 14.44 6.98
N HIS A 206 2.05 15.44 7.79
CA HIS A 206 1.98 15.28 9.24
C HIS A 206 0.92 14.28 9.70
N ASN A 207 -0.31 14.39 9.18
CA ASN A 207 -1.43 13.60 9.69
C ASN A 207 -1.52 12.19 9.09
N PHE A 208 -0.93 11.95 7.92
CA PHE A 208 -1.03 10.67 7.22
C PHE A 208 0.31 10.01 6.95
N LEU A 209 1.33 10.72 6.47
CA LEU A 209 2.57 10.10 5.99
C LEU A 209 3.60 9.87 7.09
N GLN A 210 3.70 10.80 8.04
CA GLN A 210 4.63 10.76 9.18
C GLN A 210 4.12 9.91 10.35
N ARG A 211 3.06 9.13 10.14
CA ARG A 211 2.51 8.23 11.16
C ARG A 211 3.49 7.11 11.44
N ASN A 212 3.78 6.88 12.71
CA ASN A 212 4.55 5.72 13.11
C ASN A 212 3.69 4.46 13.07
N GLY A 213 4.34 3.31 13.17
CA GLY A 213 3.64 2.04 13.26
C GLY A 213 4.52 0.90 13.72
N VAL A 214 3.89 -0.23 14.00
CA VAL A 214 4.55 -1.49 14.31
C VAL A 214 4.46 -2.40 13.09
N ILE A 215 5.57 -3.05 12.76
CA ILE A 215 5.65 -3.96 11.62
C ILE A 215 5.74 -5.39 12.12
N LYS A 216 4.87 -6.27 11.60
CA LYS A 216 4.95 -7.72 11.83
C LYS A 216 5.18 -8.42 10.50
N ILE A 217 6.31 -9.10 10.38
CA ILE A 217 6.66 -9.87 9.18
C ILE A 217 6.16 -11.30 9.40
N GLU A 218 5.09 -11.64 8.70
CA GLU A 218 4.49 -12.97 8.68
C GLU A 218 4.98 -13.75 7.46
N ASP A 219 4.59 -15.02 7.31
CA ASP A 219 5.03 -15.87 6.20
C ASP A 219 4.69 -15.29 4.81
N ARG A 220 3.50 -14.70 4.66
CA ARG A 220 3.00 -14.15 3.38
C ARG A 220 2.78 -12.65 3.37
N THR A 221 2.66 -12.03 4.55
CA THR A 221 2.36 -10.61 4.69
C THR A 221 3.42 -9.89 5.50
N ILE A 222 3.49 -8.59 5.29
CA ILE A 222 4.11 -7.62 6.19
C ILE A 222 2.95 -6.77 6.68
N ASP A 223 2.55 -7.01 7.92
CA ASP A 223 1.44 -6.31 8.56
C ASP A 223 1.98 -5.01 9.16
N ILE A 224 1.37 -3.90 8.77
CA ILE A 224 1.76 -2.53 9.13
C ILE A 224 0.64 -1.97 10.00
N TYR A 225 0.84 -2.01 11.31
CA TYR A 225 -0.09 -1.45 12.30
C TYR A 225 0.23 0.02 12.50
N LEU A 226 -0.55 0.90 11.89
CA LEU A 226 -0.36 2.35 12.00
C LEU A 226 -0.94 2.87 13.31
N GLU A 227 -0.29 3.87 13.90
CA GLU A 227 -0.83 4.59 15.05
C GLU A 227 -2.15 5.27 14.69
N LYS A 228 -3.19 5.08 15.52
CA LYS A 228 -4.53 5.67 15.32
C LYS A 228 -4.49 7.19 15.26
N SER A 229 -5.27 7.74 14.34
CA SER A 229 -5.37 9.19 14.15
C SER A 229 -6.83 9.62 14.13
N ALA A 230 -7.13 10.79 14.70
CA ALA A 230 -8.46 11.40 14.58
C ALA A 230 -8.84 11.68 13.10
N PHE A 231 -7.86 11.74 12.21
CA PHE A 231 -8.04 11.95 10.78
C PHE A 231 -8.34 10.66 10.01
N ASP A 232 -8.37 9.49 10.66
CA ASP A 232 -8.61 8.19 10.00
C ASP A 232 -9.96 8.12 9.30
N VAL A 233 -10.97 8.86 9.78
CA VAL A 233 -12.28 8.99 9.12
C VAL A 233 -12.17 9.51 7.67
N LEU A 234 -11.08 10.22 7.33
CA LEU A 234 -10.87 10.70 5.96
C LEU A 234 -10.40 9.58 5.02
N LEU A 235 -9.82 8.50 5.55
CA LEU A 235 -9.33 7.36 4.76
C LEU A 235 -10.47 6.55 4.13
N ASP A 236 -11.69 6.64 4.67
CA ASP A 236 -12.90 6.07 4.05
C ASP A 236 -13.15 6.63 2.63
N HIS A 237 -12.60 7.81 2.34
CA HIS A 237 -12.67 8.48 1.04
C HIS A 237 -11.34 8.45 0.27
N PHE A 238 -10.37 7.62 0.68
CA PHE A 238 -9.08 7.53 0.02
C PHE A 238 -9.25 7.00 -1.42
N PRO A 239 -8.61 7.62 -2.44
CA PRO A 239 -8.86 7.29 -3.84
C PRO A 239 -8.34 5.90 -4.27
N TYR A 240 -7.50 5.26 -3.44
CA TYR A 240 -6.86 3.98 -3.75
C TYR A 240 -7.17 2.91 -2.69
N ASN A 241 -6.98 1.64 -3.03
CA ASN A 241 -6.96 0.60 -1.99
C ASN A 241 -5.62 0.72 -1.25
N TYR A 242 -5.67 0.90 0.07
CA TYR A 242 -4.49 0.97 0.93
C TYR A 242 -4.38 -0.19 1.92
N SER A 243 -5.44 -0.97 2.12
CA SER A 243 -5.49 -2.04 3.12
C SER A 243 -4.62 -3.25 2.74
N LEU A 244 -4.58 -3.62 1.46
CA LEU A 244 -3.78 -4.75 0.98
C LEU A 244 -3.09 -4.41 -0.33
N ILE A 245 -1.76 -4.28 -0.24
CA ILE A 245 -0.91 -3.76 -1.32
C ILE A 245 0.10 -4.83 -1.74
N LYS A 246 0.25 -5.00 -3.05
CA LYS A 246 1.32 -5.83 -3.63
C LYS A 246 2.29 -4.93 -4.37
N LEU A 247 3.49 -4.75 -3.81
CA LEU A 247 4.58 -4.08 -4.51
C LEU A 247 5.27 -5.06 -5.46
N LYS A 248 5.73 -4.55 -6.61
CA LYS A 248 6.46 -5.34 -7.60
C LYS A 248 7.79 -5.91 -7.07
N ARG A 249 8.41 -5.22 -6.10
CA ARG A 249 9.75 -5.54 -5.58
C ARG A 249 9.74 -6.37 -4.30
N LEU A 250 8.55 -6.65 -3.74
CA LEU A 250 8.41 -7.43 -2.52
C LEU A 250 7.65 -8.72 -2.80
N ASP A 251 8.17 -9.83 -2.28
CA ASP A 251 7.54 -11.13 -2.39
C ASP A 251 6.30 -11.25 -1.49
N LYS A 252 6.30 -10.57 -0.34
CA LYS A 252 5.17 -10.53 0.59
C LYS A 252 4.16 -9.44 0.22
N LEU A 253 2.90 -9.64 0.61
CA LEU A 253 1.86 -8.61 0.56
C LEU A 253 2.05 -7.64 1.73
N LEU A 254 1.76 -6.36 1.53
CA LEU A 254 1.71 -5.37 2.61
C LEU A 254 0.25 -5.27 3.08
N CYS A 255 -0.01 -5.52 4.35
CA CYS A 255 -1.34 -5.42 4.96
C CYS A 255 -1.36 -4.24 5.93
N VAL A 256 -2.14 -3.20 5.63
CA VAL A 256 -2.25 -2.02 6.49
C VAL A 256 -3.40 -2.21 7.47
N VAL A 257 -3.11 -2.02 8.75
CA VAL A 257 -4.06 -2.13 9.86
C VAL A 257 -4.08 -0.80 10.61
N LEU A 258 -5.28 -0.26 10.84
CA LEU A 258 -5.56 1.00 11.56
C LEU A 258 -6.13 0.74 12.96
#